data_AF-A0A9X5BJR1-F1
#
_entry.id   AF-A0A9X5BJR1-F1
#
_cell.length_a   1.000
_cell.length_b   1.000
_cell.length_c   1.000
_cell.angle_alpha   90.00
_cell.angle_beta   90.00
_cell.angle_gamma   90.00
#
_symmetry.space_group_name_H-M   'P 1'
#
loop_
_entity.id
_entity.type
_entity.pdbx_description
1 polymer ?
#
loop_
_entity_poly.entity_id
_entity_poly.type
_entity_poly.pdbx_seq_one_letter_code
_entity_poly.pdbx_strand_id
1 'polypeptide(L)'
;MKTKKFWKWRNQAEAGTAPEERTLFLNGTIAEESWFDDDITPQLFKEELNSGTGDITVWINSPGGDCVAAAQIYNMLSNYKGKVTVKIDGIAASAASVIAMAGDTVLVSPVSMLMIHNPATIAWGDHVEMQKAIDMLSEVKESIINAYVLKTGLSRPKLSHLMDAETWMDANKAVELGFADEIMARAKEEPEKEPEEGKGDTDGEEEEKKFPPAPSSMLFSRRAVTNALLNKMAARYGGEKPKADIQAQAKIPAADTETGRCVDALMERLNLLKR
;
A
#
# COMPACT_ATOMS: atom_id res chain seq x y z
N MET A 1 -23.86 5.35 18.21
CA MET A 1 -23.86 5.13 16.75
C MET A 1 -23.89 3.63 16.51
N LYS A 2 -24.53 3.14 15.45
CA LYS A 2 -24.43 1.70 15.12
C LYS A 2 -23.03 1.46 14.59
N THR A 3 -22.28 0.58 15.24
CA THR A 3 -20.93 0.20 14.83
C THR A 3 -20.97 -0.34 13.39
N LYS A 4 -20.24 0.28 12.45
CA LYS A 4 -20.32 -0.10 11.03
C LYS A 4 -19.14 -0.95 10.60
N LYS A 5 -19.40 -2.21 10.23
CA LYS A 5 -18.40 -3.08 9.58
C LYS A 5 -17.92 -2.42 8.29
N PHE A 6 -16.60 -2.28 8.15
CA PHE A 6 -15.97 -1.88 6.89
C PHE A 6 -15.79 -3.04 5.91
N TRP A 7 -16.19 -4.26 6.32
CA TRP A 7 -16.22 -5.42 5.46
C TRP A 7 -17.63 -6.01 5.30
N LYS A 8 -17.85 -6.65 4.16
CA LYS A 8 -19.10 -7.34 3.85
C LYS A 8 -18.83 -8.58 3.01
N TRP A 9 -19.44 -9.71 3.38
CA TRP A 9 -19.41 -10.92 2.57
C TRP A 9 -20.63 -11.02 1.65
N ARG A 10 -20.43 -11.59 0.46
CA ARG A 10 -21.47 -12.06 -0.46
C ARG A 10 -21.23 -13.55 -0.75
N ASN A 11 -22.30 -14.29 -1.05
CA ASN A 11 -22.27 -15.73 -1.34
C ASN A 11 -21.70 -16.57 -0.18
N GLN A 12 -22.07 -16.25 1.06
CA GLN A 12 -21.89 -17.20 2.16
C GLN A 12 -22.91 -18.33 1.95
N ALA A 13 -22.46 -19.52 1.55
CA ALA A 13 -23.37 -20.66 1.40
C ALA A 13 -24.03 -21.00 2.74
N GLU A 14 -25.30 -21.42 2.67
CA GLU A 14 -25.91 -22.22 3.74
C GLU A 14 -25.19 -23.57 3.79
N ALA A 15 -25.06 -24.15 4.99
CA ALA A 15 -24.30 -25.37 5.21
C ALA A 15 -24.76 -26.51 4.28
N GLY A 16 -23.90 -26.92 3.33
CA GLY A 16 -24.13 -28.11 2.49
C GLY A 16 -24.09 -27.90 0.97
N THR A 17 -23.96 -26.68 0.46
CA THR A 17 -23.71 -26.41 -0.96
C THR A 17 -22.42 -25.62 -1.16
N ALA A 18 -21.62 -25.97 -2.18
CA ALA A 18 -20.43 -25.18 -2.52
C ALA A 18 -20.91 -23.84 -3.10
N PRO A 19 -20.61 -22.69 -2.46
CA PRO A 19 -20.99 -21.40 -3.02
C PRO A 19 -20.24 -21.15 -4.34
N GLU A 20 -20.90 -20.48 -5.28
CA GLU A 20 -20.22 -19.66 -6.28
C GLU A 20 -19.29 -18.70 -5.53
N GLU A 21 -17.97 -18.82 -5.77
CA GLU A 21 -16.85 -18.05 -5.21
C GLU A 21 -17.21 -16.99 -4.13
N ARG A 22 -16.80 -17.24 -2.87
CA ARG A 22 -17.11 -16.32 -1.76
C ARG A 22 -16.41 -14.99 -1.99
N THR A 23 -17.18 -13.91 -1.88
CA THR A 23 -16.67 -12.57 -2.16
C THR A 23 -16.66 -11.72 -0.89
N LEU A 24 -15.51 -11.16 -0.54
CA LEU A 24 -15.32 -10.19 0.53
C LEU A 24 -15.20 -8.79 -0.08
N PHE A 25 -15.89 -7.81 0.47
CA PHE A 25 -15.74 -6.39 0.12
C PHE A 25 -15.13 -5.65 1.30
N LEU A 26 -14.08 -4.87 1.08
CA LEU A 26 -13.48 -3.94 2.04
C LEU A 26 -13.70 -2.51 1.51
N ASN A 27 -14.71 -1.82 2.07
CA ASN A 27 -15.15 -0.51 1.59
C ASN A 27 -15.07 0.54 2.69
N GLY A 28 -14.53 1.71 2.36
CA GLY A 28 -14.37 2.81 3.31
C GLY A 28 -13.17 2.62 4.24
N THR A 29 -13.13 3.38 5.32
CA THR A 29 -11.97 3.44 6.23
C THR A 29 -11.81 2.13 7.00
N ILE A 30 -10.59 1.59 7.03
CA ILE A 30 -10.24 0.40 7.81
C ILE A 30 -10.27 0.76 9.28
N ALA A 31 -11.21 0.15 10.02
CA ALA A 31 -11.39 0.34 11.46
C ALA A 31 -11.50 1.82 11.89
N GLU A 32 -12.42 2.56 11.27
CA GLU A 32 -12.73 3.96 11.67
C GLU A 32 -13.23 4.03 13.13
N GLU A 33 -14.08 3.08 13.50
CA GLU A 33 -14.53 2.84 14.86
C GLU A 33 -13.70 1.69 15.44
N SER A 34 -13.35 1.78 16.74
CA SER A 34 -12.39 0.91 17.42
C SER A 34 -12.48 -0.57 17.00
N TRP A 35 -11.37 -1.09 16.47
CA TRP A 35 -11.15 -2.50 16.10
C TRP A 35 -11.13 -3.46 17.30
N PHE A 36 -11.09 -2.90 18.52
CA PHE A 36 -10.97 -3.64 19.77
C PHE A 36 -12.21 -3.54 20.65
N ASP A 37 -13.26 -2.82 20.21
CA ASP A 37 -14.52 -2.69 20.93
C ASP A 37 -15.53 -3.77 20.52
N ASP A 38 -16.49 -4.00 21.42
CA ASP A 38 -17.22 -5.26 21.60
C ASP A 38 -17.97 -5.84 20.38
N ASP A 39 -18.24 -5.07 19.33
CA ASP A 39 -19.06 -5.51 18.20
C ASP A 39 -18.27 -5.81 16.90
N ILE A 40 -17.08 -5.23 16.72
CA ILE A 40 -16.32 -5.29 15.46
C ILE A 40 -14.86 -5.61 15.79
N THR A 41 -14.58 -6.91 15.89
CA THR A 41 -13.29 -7.41 16.35
C THR A 41 -12.54 -8.19 15.26
N PRO A 42 -11.20 -8.31 15.39
CA PRO A 42 -10.42 -9.22 14.57
C PRO A 42 -10.86 -10.68 14.69
N GLN A 43 -11.34 -11.12 15.85
CA GLN A 43 -11.95 -12.46 16.01
C GLN A 43 -13.16 -12.63 15.10
N LEU A 44 -14.09 -11.67 15.10
CA LEU A 44 -15.28 -11.73 14.25
C LEU A 44 -14.92 -11.78 12.76
N PHE A 45 -13.97 -10.95 12.32
CA PHE A 45 -13.47 -11.00 10.94
C PHE A 45 -12.90 -12.40 10.61
N LYS A 46 -12.09 -12.95 11.51
CA LYS A 46 -11.48 -14.27 11.33
C LYS A 46 -12.51 -15.39 11.29
N GLU A 47 -13.54 -15.34 12.13
CA GLU A 47 -14.63 -16.32 12.14
C GLU A 47 -15.42 -16.27 10.82
N GLU A 48 -15.77 -15.07 10.34
CA GLU A 48 -16.46 -14.92 9.06
C GLU A 48 -15.57 -15.32 7.86
N LEU A 49 -14.27 -15.06 7.91
CA LEU A 49 -13.32 -15.54 6.90
C LEU A 49 -13.31 -17.08 6.84
N ASN A 50 -13.27 -17.74 7.99
CA ASN A 50 -13.15 -19.19 8.10
C ASN A 50 -14.49 -19.95 8.13
N SER A 51 -15.63 -19.26 8.06
CA SER A 51 -16.95 -19.89 8.04
C SER A 51 -17.24 -20.66 6.75
N GLY A 52 -16.45 -20.41 5.70
CA GLY A 52 -16.54 -21.12 4.42
C GLY A 52 -15.19 -21.69 3.97
N THR A 53 -15.24 -22.49 2.92
CA THR A 53 -14.08 -23.13 2.29
C THR A 53 -13.97 -22.73 0.82
N GLY A 54 -12.85 -23.08 0.18
CA GLY A 54 -12.57 -22.75 -1.21
C GLY A 54 -11.87 -21.41 -1.38
N ASP A 55 -11.69 -21.00 -2.63
CA ASP A 55 -11.05 -19.73 -2.98
C ASP A 55 -11.97 -18.55 -2.70
N ILE A 56 -11.37 -17.37 -2.45
CA ILE A 56 -12.10 -16.13 -2.21
C ILE A 56 -11.62 -15.01 -3.12
N THR A 57 -12.53 -14.12 -3.48
CA THR A 57 -12.21 -12.83 -4.08
C THR A 57 -12.43 -11.70 -3.07
N VAL A 58 -11.44 -10.84 -2.89
CA VAL A 58 -11.47 -9.66 -2.02
C VAL A 58 -11.50 -8.40 -2.86
N TRP A 59 -12.63 -7.69 -2.89
CA TRP A 59 -12.74 -6.37 -3.52
C TRP A 59 -12.36 -5.27 -2.55
N ILE A 60 -11.49 -4.35 -2.98
CA ILE A 60 -10.97 -3.25 -2.15
C ILE A 60 -11.30 -1.91 -2.80
N ASN A 61 -12.04 -1.10 -2.05
CA ASN A 61 -12.25 0.32 -2.33
C ASN A 61 -12.14 1.11 -1.01
N SER A 62 -10.90 1.36 -0.59
CA SER A 62 -10.59 1.90 0.73
C SER A 62 -9.45 2.92 0.70
N PRO A 63 -9.61 4.08 1.39
CA PRO A 63 -8.54 5.04 1.59
C PRO A 63 -7.48 4.58 2.61
N GLY A 64 -7.65 3.41 3.22
CA GLY A 64 -6.83 2.92 4.33
C GLY A 64 -7.46 3.22 5.69
N GLY A 65 -6.64 3.28 6.73
CA GLY A 65 -7.10 3.43 8.11
C GLY A 65 -6.06 2.89 9.10
N ASP A 66 -6.51 2.13 10.09
CA ASP A 66 -5.64 1.60 11.13
C ASP A 66 -4.63 0.55 10.60
N CYS A 67 -3.34 0.79 10.88
CA CYS A 67 -2.25 -0.06 10.41
C CYS A 67 -2.18 -1.41 11.13
N VAL A 68 -2.63 -1.49 12.39
CA VAL A 68 -2.62 -2.73 13.18
C VAL A 68 -3.71 -3.68 12.71
N ALA A 69 -4.92 -3.15 12.49
CA ALA A 69 -6.04 -3.88 11.89
C ALA A 69 -5.68 -4.39 10.49
N ALA A 70 -5.07 -3.54 9.67
CA ALA A 70 -4.60 -3.95 8.35
C ALA A 70 -3.55 -5.06 8.40
N ALA A 71 -2.57 -4.98 9.32
CA ALA A 71 -1.58 -6.04 9.50
C ALA A 71 -2.22 -7.37 9.95
N GLN A 72 -3.24 -7.33 10.81
CA GLN A 72 -3.96 -8.53 11.21
C GLN A 72 -4.76 -9.14 10.06
N ILE A 73 -5.47 -8.32 9.28
CA ILE A 73 -6.20 -8.78 8.10
C ILE A 73 -5.24 -9.37 7.07
N TYR A 74 -4.11 -8.69 6.81
CA TYR A 74 -3.06 -9.18 5.94
C TYR A 74 -2.62 -10.59 6.35
N ASN A 75 -2.34 -10.79 7.65
CA ASN A 75 -1.93 -12.10 8.17
C ASN A 75 -3.05 -13.15 8.06
N MET A 76 -4.31 -12.78 8.29
CA MET A 76 -5.43 -13.70 8.16
C MET A 76 -5.66 -14.15 6.72
N LEU A 77 -5.56 -13.22 5.76
CA LEU A 77 -5.67 -13.51 4.33
C LEU A 77 -4.48 -14.32 3.82
N SER A 78 -3.25 -13.95 4.18
CA SER A 78 -2.03 -14.66 3.75
C SER A 78 -1.94 -16.10 4.29
N ASN A 79 -2.61 -16.37 5.42
CA ASN A 79 -2.70 -17.72 6.00
C ASN A 79 -4.00 -18.46 5.64
N TYR A 80 -4.82 -17.88 4.76
CA TYR A 80 -6.05 -18.53 4.32
C TYR A 80 -5.73 -19.79 3.50
N LYS A 81 -6.53 -20.84 3.66
CA LYS A 81 -6.25 -22.14 3.03
C LYS A 81 -6.54 -22.17 1.52
N GLY A 82 -7.54 -21.42 1.09
CA GLY A 82 -7.87 -21.25 -0.33
C GLY A 82 -7.08 -20.10 -0.94
N LYS A 83 -7.14 -19.98 -2.26
CA LYS A 83 -6.52 -18.84 -2.96
C LYS A 83 -7.28 -17.54 -2.67
N VAL A 84 -6.53 -16.47 -2.48
CA VAL A 84 -7.04 -15.12 -2.26
C VAL A 84 -6.77 -14.28 -3.51
N THR A 85 -7.82 -13.96 -4.26
CA THR A 85 -7.74 -13.01 -5.38
C THR A 85 -8.18 -11.64 -4.90
N VAL A 86 -7.28 -10.67 -4.84
CA VAL A 86 -7.60 -9.27 -4.53
C VAL A 86 -7.95 -8.54 -5.82
N LYS A 87 -9.01 -7.73 -5.78
CA LYS A 87 -9.49 -6.88 -6.87
C LYS A 87 -9.62 -5.44 -6.38
N ILE A 88 -8.80 -4.54 -6.90
CA ILE A 88 -8.86 -3.10 -6.61
C ILE A 88 -9.74 -2.44 -7.68
N ASP A 89 -10.92 -1.95 -7.31
CA ASP A 89 -11.93 -1.43 -8.25
C ASP A 89 -12.26 0.06 -8.09
N GLY A 90 -11.70 0.70 -7.06
CA GLY A 90 -11.69 2.15 -6.88
C GLY A 90 -10.32 2.63 -6.43
N ILE A 91 -10.04 2.44 -5.14
CA ILE A 91 -8.77 2.82 -4.53
C ILE A 91 -8.29 1.78 -3.51
N ALA A 92 -6.98 1.53 -3.48
CA ALA A 92 -6.32 0.88 -2.34
C ALA A 92 -5.18 1.81 -1.88
N ALA A 93 -5.44 2.61 -0.84
CA ALA A 93 -4.47 3.57 -0.32
C ALA A 93 -4.06 3.24 1.11
N SER A 94 -2.83 3.62 1.47
CA SER A 94 -2.35 3.55 2.87
C SER A 94 -2.49 2.12 3.43
N ALA A 95 -3.12 1.93 4.60
CA ALA A 95 -3.29 0.62 5.20
C ALA A 95 -4.03 -0.40 4.28
N ALA A 96 -4.90 0.06 3.37
CA ALA A 96 -5.59 -0.82 2.44
C ALA A 96 -4.67 -1.39 1.35
N SER A 97 -3.64 -0.65 0.92
CA SER A 97 -2.64 -1.19 0.00
C SER A 97 -1.82 -2.29 0.66
N VAL A 98 -1.62 -2.25 1.98
CA VAL A 98 -0.99 -3.36 2.72
C VAL A 98 -1.85 -4.60 2.66
N ILE A 99 -3.16 -4.48 2.95
CA ILE A 99 -4.10 -5.61 2.87
C ILE A 99 -4.11 -6.21 1.46
N ALA A 100 -4.07 -5.37 0.42
CA ALA A 100 -4.05 -5.84 -0.96
C ALA A 100 -2.86 -6.75 -1.26
N MET A 101 -1.71 -6.53 -0.61
CA MET A 101 -0.51 -7.38 -0.81
C MET A 101 -0.66 -8.80 -0.24
N ALA A 102 -1.70 -9.08 0.54
CA ALA A 102 -1.97 -10.43 1.05
C ALA A 102 -2.56 -11.37 -0.01
N GLY A 103 -2.96 -10.84 -1.16
CA GLY A 103 -3.52 -11.65 -2.25
C GLY A 103 -2.46 -12.48 -2.96
N ASP A 104 -2.76 -13.75 -3.20
CA ASP A 104 -1.99 -14.60 -4.12
C ASP A 104 -1.95 -13.95 -5.51
N THR A 105 -3.11 -13.45 -5.94
CA THR A 105 -3.29 -12.65 -7.16
C THR A 105 -3.90 -11.29 -6.79
N VAL A 106 -3.36 -10.21 -7.32
CA VAL A 106 -3.82 -8.83 -7.15
C VAL A 106 -4.11 -8.24 -8.52
N LEU A 107 -5.38 -7.97 -8.78
CA LEU A 107 -5.87 -7.36 -10.01
C LEU A 107 -6.27 -5.92 -9.74
N VAL A 108 -5.96 -5.03 -10.67
CA VAL A 108 -6.31 -3.60 -10.57
C VAL A 108 -7.19 -3.20 -11.76
N SER A 109 -8.30 -2.52 -11.49
CA SER A 109 -9.16 -1.97 -12.54
C SER A 109 -8.40 -0.88 -13.31
N PRO A 110 -8.62 -0.74 -14.63
CA PRO A 110 -7.91 0.26 -15.44
C PRO A 110 -8.15 1.72 -15.00
N VAL A 111 -9.20 1.97 -14.20
CA VAL A 111 -9.54 3.30 -13.67
C VAL A 111 -9.25 3.46 -12.17
N SER A 112 -8.57 2.48 -11.56
CA SER A 112 -8.27 2.49 -10.14
C SER A 112 -6.90 3.08 -9.83
N MET A 113 -6.70 3.44 -8.56
CA MET A 113 -5.44 3.94 -8.04
C MET A 113 -4.96 3.12 -6.84
N LEU A 114 -3.64 2.99 -6.72
CA LEU A 114 -2.96 2.47 -5.55
C LEU A 114 -2.06 3.56 -4.96
N MET A 115 -2.03 3.69 -3.63
CA MET A 115 -1.20 4.70 -2.96
C MET A 115 -0.46 4.11 -1.77
N ILE A 116 0.84 4.40 -1.68
CA ILE A 116 1.67 4.07 -0.53
C ILE A 116 2.33 5.31 0.05
N HIS A 117 2.41 5.36 1.37
CA HIS A 117 3.05 6.45 2.12
C HIS A 117 3.51 5.96 3.50
N ASN A 118 4.25 6.79 4.22
CA ASN A 118 4.69 6.50 5.58
C ASN A 118 3.50 6.44 6.57
N PRO A 119 3.57 5.61 7.63
CA PRO A 119 2.56 5.65 8.69
C PRO A 119 2.57 7.03 9.35
N ALA A 120 1.41 7.44 9.85
CA ALA A 120 1.21 8.72 10.51
C ALA A 120 0.40 8.54 11.79
N THR A 121 0.69 9.33 12.82
CA THR A 121 -0.07 9.38 14.06
C THR A 121 -0.06 10.80 14.62
N ILE A 122 -0.93 11.05 15.60
CA ILE A 122 -0.94 12.27 16.41
C ILE A 122 -0.41 11.90 17.79
N ALA A 123 0.63 12.58 18.25
CA ALA A 123 1.25 12.36 19.56
C ALA A 123 1.33 13.66 20.36
N TRP A 124 1.27 13.55 21.70
CA TRP A 124 1.44 14.67 22.62
C TRP A 124 2.17 14.22 23.90
N GLY A 125 3.05 15.07 24.44
CA GLY A 125 3.91 14.76 25.58
C GLY A 125 5.21 15.56 25.55
N ASP A 126 6.16 15.22 26.42
CA ASP A 126 7.48 15.82 26.42
C ASP A 126 8.38 15.22 25.32
N HIS A 127 9.65 15.68 25.25
CA HIS A 127 10.60 15.22 24.24
C HIS A 127 10.82 13.69 24.23
N VAL A 128 10.71 13.00 25.37
CA VAL A 128 10.84 11.55 25.49
C VAL A 128 9.62 10.86 24.89
N GLU A 129 8.40 11.38 25.13
CA GLU A 129 7.20 10.85 24.47
C GLU A 129 7.24 11.05 22.96
N MET A 130 7.74 12.21 22.49
CA MET A 130 7.89 12.46 21.05
C MET A 130 8.89 11.50 20.41
N GLN A 131 10.01 11.21 21.08
CA GLN A 131 10.99 10.24 20.56
C GLN A 131 10.38 8.84 20.47
N LYS A 132 9.65 8.39 21.50
CA LYS A 132 8.95 7.09 21.46
C LYS A 132 7.94 7.01 20.31
N ALA A 133 7.23 8.10 19.99
CA ALA A 133 6.31 8.14 18.86
C ALA A 133 7.04 8.01 17.51
N ILE A 134 8.19 8.67 17.36
CA ILE A 134 9.05 8.55 16.16
C ILE A 134 9.55 7.12 15.99
N ASP A 135 10.05 6.51 17.07
CA ASP A 135 10.56 5.15 17.05
C ASP A 135 9.44 4.17 16.66
N MET A 136 8.25 4.33 17.25
CA MET A 136 7.06 3.51 16.91
C MET A 136 6.66 3.65 15.44
N LEU A 137 6.59 4.86 14.89
CA LEU A 137 6.29 5.07 13.47
C LEU A 137 7.35 4.44 12.56
N SER A 138 8.62 4.46 12.96
CA SER A 138 9.71 3.84 12.23
C SER A 138 9.55 2.33 12.17
N GLU A 139 9.24 1.68 13.30
CA GLU A 139 8.97 0.24 13.35
C GLU A 139 7.73 -0.15 12.55
N VAL A 140 6.65 0.65 12.60
CA VAL A 140 5.46 0.40 11.77
C VAL A 140 5.79 0.52 10.29
N LYS A 141 6.61 1.49 9.89
CA LYS A 141 7.08 1.63 8.49
C LYS A 141 7.85 0.38 8.06
N GLU A 142 8.78 -0.09 8.89
CA GLU A 142 9.57 -1.30 8.60
C GLU A 142 8.70 -2.56 8.48
N SER A 143 7.65 -2.66 9.31
CA SER A 143 6.65 -3.72 9.24
C SER A 143 5.87 -3.69 7.93
N ILE A 144 5.37 -2.52 7.52
CA ILE A 144 4.64 -2.32 6.26
C ILE A 144 5.51 -2.67 5.05
N ILE A 145 6.79 -2.29 5.06
CA ILE A 145 7.72 -2.60 3.98
C ILE A 145 7.86 -4.11 3.75
N ASN A 146 7.73 -4.96 4.79
CA ASN A 146 7.79 -6.41 4.61
C ASN A 146 6.74 -6.91 3.61
N ALA A 147 5.49 -6.46 3.75
CA ALA A 147 4.41 -6.84 2.84
C ALA A 147 4.71 -6.42 1.40
N TYR A 148 5.22 -5.19 1.21
CA TYR A 148 5.58 -4.70 -0.12
C TYR A 148 6.77 -5.42 -0.73
N VAL A 149 7.81 -5.76 0.04
CA VAL A 149 8.95 -6.54 -0.45
C VAL A 149 8.48 -7.91 -0.95
N LEU A 150 7.64 -8.58 -0.16
CA LEU A 150 7.13 -9.90 -0.50
C LEU A 150 6.31 -9.90 -1.79
N LYS A 151 5.46 -8.88 -2.00
CA LYS A 151 4.63 -8.80 -3.21
C LYS A 151 5.38 -8.29 -4.44
N THR A 152 6.16 -7.22 -4.29
CA THR A 152 6.77 -6.50 -5.43
C THR A 152 8.12 -7.04 -5.86
N GLY A 153 8.86 -7.70 -4.95
CA GLY A 153 10.28 -8.05 -5.16
C GLY A 153 11.23 -6.84 -5.18
N LEU A 154 10.74 -5.61 -4.96
CA LEU A 154 11.57 -4.42 -4.93
C LEU A 154 12.43 -4.37 -3.67
N SER A 155 13.58 -3.70 -3.76
CA SER A 155 14.47 -3.54 -2.61
C SER A 155 13.84 -2.64 -1.53
N ARG A 156 14.11 -2.96 -0.26
CA ARG A 156 13.67 -2.17 0.89
C ARG A 156 13.97 -0.66 0.76
N PRO A 157 15.18 -0.23 0.33
CA PRO A 157 15.46 1.19 0.11
C PRO A 157 14.57 1.82 -0.96
N LYS A 158 14.28 1.11 -2.06
CA LYS A 158 13.41 1.62 -3.12
C LYS A 158 11.99 1.82 -2.62
N LEU A 159 11.45 0.84 -1.89
CA LEU A 159 10.12 0.92 -1.28
C LEU A 159 10.04 2.05 -0.25
N SER A 160 11.04 2.16 0.62
CA SER A 160 11.14 3.26 1.59
C SER A 160 11.10 4.63 0.92
N HIS A 161 11.83 4.81 -0.20
CA HIS A 161 11.79 6.05 -0.98
C HIS A 161 10.42 6.32 -1.60
N LEU A 162 9.72 5.29 -2.08
CA LEU A 162 8.36 5.46 -2.63
C LEU A 162 7.38 5.88 -1.53
N MET A 163 7.47 5.29 -0.33
CA MET A 163 6.64 5.69 0.82
C MET A 163 6.95 7.12 1.28
N ASP A 164 8.23 7.50 1.36
CA ASP A 164 8.64 8.87 1.69
C ASP A 164 8.12 9.91 0.69
N ALA A 165 7.88 9.48 -0.55
CA ALA A 165 7.43 10.36 -1.60
C ALA A 165 5.90 10.57 -1.63
N GLU A 166 5.14 9.83 -0.80
CA GLU A 166 3.69 9.67 -0.90
C GLU A 166 3.30 9.36 -2.35
N THR A 167 3.45 8.09 -2.72
CA THR A 167 3.41 7.66 -4.11
C THR A 167 2.04 7.14 -4.49
N TRP A 168 1.48 7.76 -5.53
CA TRP A 168 0.23 7.35 -6.18
C TRP A 168 0.56 6.71 -7.53
N MET A 169 -0.06 5.57 -7.79
CA MET A 169 0.15 4.73 -8.97
C MET A 169 -1.20 4.48 -9.64
N ASP A 170 -1.24 4.64 -10.96
CA ASP A 170 -2.32 4.10 -11.77
C ASP A 170 -2.17 2.58 -11.96
N ALA A 171 -3.14 1.96 -12.61
CA ALA A 171 -3.16 0.52 -12.88
C ALA A 171 -1.88 0.01 -13.56
N ASN A 172 -1.41 0.71 -14.60
CA ASN A 172 -0.21 0.33 -15.34
C ASN A 172 1.04 0.40 -14.45
N LYS A 173 1.17 1.47 -13.68
CA LYS A 173 2.33 1.66 -12.80
C LYS A 173 2.32 0.69 -11.62
N ALA A 174 1.14 0.36 -11.09
CA ALA A 174 1.00 -0.65 -10.04
C ALA A 174 1.47 -2.02 -10.54
N VAL A 175 1.14 -2.40 -11.78
CA VAL A 175 1.64 -3.63 -12.41
C VAL A 175 3.14 -3.55 -12.68
N GLU A 176 3.63 -2.46 -13.28
CA GLU A 176 5.06 -2.27 -13.59
C GLU A 176 5.96 -2.37 -12.35
N LEU A 177 5.50 -1.85 -11.21
CA LEU A 177 6.22 -1.89 -9.94
C LEU A 177 5.92 -3.14 -9.10
N GLY A 178 5.11 -4.07 -9.59
CA GLY A 178 4.79 -5.34 -8.93
C GLY A 178 3.82 -5.25 -7.75
N PHE A 179 3.11 -4.14 -7.58
CA PHE A 179 2.04 -4.02 -6.58
C PHE A 179 0.74 -4.70 -7.04
N ALA A 180 0.57 -4.90 -8.34
CA ALA A 180 -0.50 -5.69 -8.92
C ALA A 180 0.11 -6.67 -9.94
N ASP A 181 -0.55 -7.80 -10.16
CA ASP A 181 -0.12 -8.79 -11.15
C ASP A 181 -0.65 -8.43 -12.54
N GLU A 182 -1.92 -8.04 -12.64
CA GLU A 182 -2.56 -7.74 -13.92
C GLU A 182 -3.62 -6.63 -13.82
N ILE A 183 -3.92 -6.01 -14.96
CA ILE A 183 -5.05 -5.10 -15.11
C ILE A 183 -6.30 -5.91 -15.46
N MET A 184 -7.40 -5.67 -14.77
CA MET A 184 -8.66 -6.37 -15.03
C MET A 184 -9.11 -6.17 -16.48
N ALA A 185 -9.34 -7.27 -17.18
CA ALA A 185 -9.88 -7.26 -18.53
C ALA A 185 -11.36 -6.84 -18.52
N ARG A 186 -11.77 -6.09 -19.55
CA ARG A 186 -13.20 -5.91 -19.83
C ARG A 186 -13.76 -7.29 -20.19
N ALA A 187 -14.89 -7.67 -19.60
CA ALA A 187 -15.64 -8.84 -20.06
C ALA A 187 -15.92 -8.64 -21.56
N LYS A 188 -15.22 -9.42 -22.41
CA LYS A 188 -15.65 -9.59 -23.79
C LYS A 188 -16.84 -10.53 -23.68
N GLU A 189 -18.03 -10.04 -23.99
CA GLU A 189 -19.12 -10.93 -24.37
C GLU A 189 -18.56 -11.77 -25.52
N GLU A 190 -18.40 -13.08 -25.30
CA GLU A 190 -18.18 -14.00 -26.41
C GLU A 190 -19.41 -13.85 -27.31
N PRO A 191 -19.27 -13.50 -28.59
CA PRO A 191 -20.42 -13.50 -29.47
C PRO A 191 -20.96 -14.94 -29.48
N GLU A 192 -22.22 -15.10 -29.09
CA GLU A 192 -22.94 -16.36 -29.22
C GLU A 192 -22.74 -16.85 -30.65
N LYS A 193 -22.11 -18.02 -30.81
CA LYS A 193 -22.01 -18.67 -32.10
C LYS A 193 -23.41 -19.12 -32.51
N GLU A 194 -24.09 -18.33 -33.31
CA GLU A 194 -25.20 -18.85 -34.12
C GLU A 194 -24.67 -19.88 -35.13
N PRO A 195 -25.45 -20.92 -35.49
CA PRO A 195 -25.01 -21.93 -36.44
C PRO A 195 -24.90 -21.32 -37.84
N GLU A 196 -23.75 -21.47 -38.49
CA GLU A 196 -23.56 -21.10 -39.89
C GLU A 196 -24.51 -21.87 -40.82
N GLU A 197 -25.31 -21.14 -41.60
CA GLU A 197 -25.65 -21.53 -42.97
C GLU A 197 -25.45 -20.34 -43.92
N GLY A 198 -24.65 -20.55 -44.97
CA GLY A 198 -24.81 -19.83 -46.23
C GLY A 198 -23.71 -18.84 -46.62
N LYS A 199 -22.78 -19.35 -47.45
CA LYS A 199 -21.75 -18.63 -48.25
C LYS A 199 -22.18 -17.29 -48.86
N GLY A 200 -21.25 -16.34 -48.87
CA GLY A 200 -21.21 -15.22 -49.81
C GLY A 200 -19.95 -14.39 -49.64
N ASP A 201 -19.00 -14.54 -50.59
CA ASP A 201 -17.77 -13.75 -50.70
C ASP A 201 -18.04 -12.24 -50.65
N THR A 202 -17.24 -11.50 -49.88
CA THR A 202 -16.79 -10.15 -50.25
C THR A 202 -15.49 -9.82 -49.54
N ASP A 203 -14.47 -9.52 -50.34
CA ASP A 203 -13.18 -8.97 -49.93
C ASP A 203 -13.37 -7.67 -49.13
N GLY A 204 -12.92 -7.66 -47.89
CA GLY A 204 -12.87 -6.47 -47.04
C GLY A 204 -11.71 -6.62 -46.08
N GLU A 205 -10.67 -5.80 -46.28
CA GLU A 205 -9.50 -5.71 -45.41
C GLU A 205 -9.93 -5.49 -43.96
N GLU A 206 -9.71 -6.49 -43.10
CA GLU A 206 -9.83 -6.31 -41.66
C GLU A 206 -8.68 -5.40 -41.21
N GLU A 207 -8.95 -4.10 -41.11
CA GLU A 207 -8.13 -3.20 -40.33
C GLU A 207 -8.10 -3.73 -38.88
N GLU A 208 -7.02 -4.43 -38.53
CA GLU A 208 -6.58 -4.57 -37.15
C GLU A 208 -6.58 -3.16 -36.54
N LYS A 209 -7.61 -2.81 -35.77
CA LYS A 209 -7.59 -1.65 -34.89
C LYS A 209 -6.51 -1.92 -33.86
N LYS A 210 -5.27 -1.56 -34.22
CA LYS A 210 -4.16 -1.37 -33.29
C LYS A 210 -4.67 -0.44 -32.21
N PHE A 211 -4.93 -1.01 -31.05
CA PHE A 211 -5.12 -0.22 -29.84
C PHE A 211 -3.93 0.74 -29.73
N PRO A 212 -4.16 2.02 -29.41
CA PRO A 212 -3.06 2.95 -29.20
C PRO A 212 -2.10 2.35 -28.17
N PRO A 213 -0.78 2.61 -28.29
CA PRO A 213 0.20 2.13 -27.32
C PRO A 213 -0.29 2.45 -25.91
N ALA A 214 -0.12 1.50 -24.99
CA ALA A 214 -0.60 1.60 -23.62
C ALA A 214 -0.43 3.03 -23.08
N PRO A 215 -1.49 3.65 -22.52
CA PRO A 215 -1.41 5.02 -22.05
C PRO A 215 -0.23 5.13 -21.06
N SER A 216 0.54 6.21 -21.18
CA SER A 216 1.77 6.38 -20.39
C SER A 216 1.48 6.12 -18.90
N SER A 217 2.22 5.20 -18.29
CA SER A 217 2.11 4.90 -16.87
C SER A 217 2.24 6.19 -16.05
N MET A 218 1.21 6.55 -15.28
CA MET A 218 1.26 7.73 -14.41
C MET A 218 1.73 7.34 -13.01
N LEU A 219 2.74 8.07 -12.54
CA LEU A 219 3.24 8.03 -11.17
C LEU A 219 3.18 9.46 -10.63
N PHE A 220 2.40 9.68 -9.59
CA PHE A 220 2.37 10.95 -8.89
C PHE A 220 3.08 10.81 -7.54
N SER A 221 3.94 11.79 -7.22
CA SER A 221 4.60 11.89 -5.92
C SER A 221 4.40 13.29 -5.37
N ARG A 222 3.88 13.38 -4.14
CA ARG A 222 3.72 14.67 -3.46
C ARG A 222 5.06 15.36 -3.25
N ARG A 223 6.11 14.62 -2.89
CA ARG A 223 7.47 15.18 -2.72
C ARG A 223 8.03 15.77 -4.02
N ALA A 224 7.83 15.07 -5.15
CA ALA A 224 8.29 15.58 -6.45
C ALA A 224 7.59 16.90 -6.82
N VAL A 225 6.29 16.99 -6.56
CA VAL A 225 5.51 18.22 -6.80
C VAL A 225 5.96 19.36 -5.88
N THR A 226 6.14 19.11 -4.59
CA THR A 226 6.64 20.12 -3.64
C THR A 226 8.01 20.63 -4.04
N ASN A 227 8.94 19.75 -4.42
CA ASN A 227 10.27 20.14 -4.87
C ASN A 227 10.22 20.96 -6.18
N ALA A 228 9.36 20.58 -7.12
CA ALA A 228 9.17 21.35 -8.35
C ALA A 228 8.62 22.75 -8.08
N LEU A 229 7.69 22.89 -7.12
CA LEU A 229 7.16 24.18 -6.68
C LEU A 229 8.25 25.04 -6.03
N LEU A 230 9.01 24.47 -5.08
CA LEU A 230 10.11 25.17 -4.41
C LEU A 230 11.19 25.62 -5.40
N ASN A 231 11.57 24.76 -6.36
CA ASN A 231 12.53 25.12 -7.41
C ASN A 231 12.01 26.24 -8.31
N LYS A 232 10.72 26.23 -8.67
CA LYS A 232 10.09 27.34 -9.42
C LYS A 232 10.07 28.63 -8.61
N MET A 233 9.79 28.56 -7.30
CA MET A 233 9.84 29.72 -6.41
C MET A 233 11.27 30.27 -6.29
N ALA A 234 12.27 29.40 -6.08
CA ALA A 234 13.67 29.80 -6.03
C ALA A 234 14.14 30.43 -7.35
N ALA A 235 13.73 29.89 -8.50
CA ALA A 235 14.08 30.46 -9.81
C ALA A 235 13.39 31.82 -10.08
N ARG A 236 12.20 32.05 -9.52
CA ARG A 236 11.41 33.28 -9.74
C ARG A 236 11.71 34.38 -8.71
N TYR A 237 12.03 34.00 -7.48
CA TYR A 237 12.11 34.90 -6.32
C TYR A 237 13.43 34.77 -5.54
N GLY A 238 14.31 33.83 -5.90
CA GLY A 238 15.65 33.71 -5.34
C GLY A 238 16.58 34.78 -5.90
N GLY A 239 16.42 36.02 -5.45
CA GLY A 239 17.46 37.05 -5.54
C GLY A 239 18.70 36.67 -4.72
N GLU A 240 19.81 37.39 -4.95
CA GLU A 240 21.15 37.14 -4.39
C GLU A 240 21.12 36.59 -2.95
N LYS A 241 21.90 35.52 -2.73
CA LYS A 241 22.14 34.97 -1.39
C LYS A 241 22.52 36.12 -0.46
N PRO A 242 21.81 36.34 0.66
CA PRO A 242 22.29 37.27 1.68
C PRO A 242 23.70 36.85 2.06
N LYS A 243 24.67 37.77 2.00
CA LYS A 243 25.95 37.56 2.67
C LYS A 243 25.59 37.31 4.13
N ALA A 244 25.92 36.12 4.63
CA ALA A 244 25.61 35.70 5.98
C ALA A 244 26.17 36.73 6.97
N ASP A 245 25.29 37.56 7.54
CA ASP A 245 25.59 38.24 8.79
C ASP A 245 25.27 37.22 9.89
N ILE A 246 26.33 36.67 10.49
CA ILE A 246 26.21 35.69 11.57
C ILE A 246 25.76 36.45 12.81
N GLN A 247 24.45 36.62 12.95
CA GLN A 247 23.84 36.98 14.23
C GLN A 247 23.03 35.81 14.78
N ALA A 248 23.70 35.12 15.71
CA ALA A 248 23.20 34.27 16.78
C ALA A 248 21.87 33.52 16.56
N GLN A 249 21.96 32.28 16.05
CA GLN A 249 20.98 31.26 16.42
C GLN A 249 21.06 31.01 17.93
N ALA A 250 19.90 30.95 18.58
CA ALA A 250 19.77 30.59 19.99
C ALA A 250 20.43 29.21 20.24
N LYS A 251 21.49 29.21 21.06
CA LYS A 251 22.13 27.98 21.55
C LYS A 251 21.16 27.26 22.47
N ILE A 252 20.63 26.12 22.03
CA ILE A 252 20.10 25.10 22.92
C ILE A 252 21.33 24.37 23.49
N PRO A 253 21.55 24.35 24.83
CA PRO A 253 22.66 23.60 25.38
C PRO A 253 22.44 22.11 25.13
N ALA A 254 23.37 21.48 24.41
CA ALA A 254 23.46 20.02 24.35
C ALA A 254 23.81 19.53 25.77
N ALA A 255 23.16 18.46 26.21
CA ALA A 255 23.66 17.71 27.36
C ALA A 255 25.06 17.19 27.02
N ASP A 256 26.00 17.33 27.96
CA ASP A 256 27.35 16.79 27.86
C ASP A 256 27.27 15.27 27.68
N THR A 257 27.25 14.83 26.42
CA THR A 257 27.48 13.44 26.06
C THR A 257 28.96 13.33 25.82
N GLU A 258 29.63 12.50 26.63
CA GLU A 258 31.05 12.22 26.54
C GLU A 258 31.45 12.03 25.07
N THR A 259 32.30 12.94 24.61
CA THR A 259 33.01 12.88 23.35
C THR A 259 33.53 11.47 23.11
N GLY A 260 33.31 10.96 21.90
CA GLY A 260 33.67 9.60 21.49
C GLY A 260 35.03 9.12 22.01
N ARG A 261 35.07 7.84 22.37
CA ARG A 261 36.27 7.16 22.89
C ARG A 261 37.41 7.29 21.89
N CYS A 262 38.62 7.64 22.37
CA CYS A 262 39.77 7.76 21.49
C CYS A 262 40.08 6.40 20.82
N VAL A 263 40.66 6.46 19.62
CA VAL A 263 41.03 5.28 18.83
C VAL A 263 41.96 4.36 19.62
N ASP A 264 42.82 4.92 20.48
CA ASP A 264 43.76 4.14 21.30
C ASP A 264 43.02 3.23 22.29
N ALA A 265 41.94 3.71 22.91
CA ALA A 265 41.11 2.94 23.84
C ALA A 265 40.36 1.78 23.14
N LEU A 266 40.02 1.94 21.86
CA LEU A 266 39.41 0.89 21.05
C LEU A 266 40.46 -0.17 20.66
N MET A 267 41.67 0.26 20.32
CA MET A 267 42.77 -0.64 19.94
C MET A 267 43.28 -1.48 21.13
N GLU A 268 43.29 -0.90 22.34
CA GLU A 268 43.66 -1.62 23.55
C GLU A 268 42.64 -2.72 23.88
N ARG A 269 41.34 -2.44 23.75
CA ARG A 269 40.27 -3.45 23.90
C ARG A 269 40.35 -4.57 22.86
N LEU A 270 40.69 -4.25 21.61
CA LEU A 270 40.86 -5.25 20.56
C LEU A 270 42.03 -6.19 20.84
N ASN A 271 43.11 -5.69 21.43
CA ASN A 271 44.27 -6.49 21.81
C ASN A 271 43.99 -7.41 23.01
N LEU A 272 43.12 -7.00 23.93
CA LEU A 272 42.68 -7.84 25.05
C LEU A 272 41.82 -9.03 24.60
N LEU A 273 41.07 -8.91 23.51
CA LEU A 273 40.24 -9.98 22.94
C LEU A 273 41.02 -11.00 22.10
N LYS A 274 42.31 -10.73 21.82
CA LYS A 274 43.20 -11.60 21.03
C LYS A 274 44.12 -12.47 21.89
N ARG A 275 43.87 -12.57 23.20
CA ARG A 275 44.54 -13.51 24.11
C ARG A 275 43.60 -14.63 24.52
#